data_AF-A0A497P950-F1
#
_entry.id   AF-A0A497P950-F1
#
_cell.length_a   1.000
_cell.length_b   1.000
_cell.length_c   1.000
_cell.angle_alpha   90.00
_cell.angle_beta   90.00
_cell.angle_gamma   90.00
#
_symmetry.space_group_name_H-M   'P 1'
#
loop_
_entity.id
_entity.type
_entity.pdbx_description
1 polymer ?
#
loop_
_entity_poly.entity_id
_entity_poly.type
_entity_poly.pdbx_seq_one_letter_code
_entity_poly.pdbx_strand_id
1 'polypeptide(L)'
;MTRSERVGLIVHPAAGRGEEAIREILPVLLATIKAETIFIVTGTLEAEIAEEMGIRFTPVELPFSCDFSGITSASDVMISRGVDTIVGVGGDGTLCAIANSIIAHGGKARLIGIGAGSSNVGPLVTIRGEDLKKLDLEHLSEQAIHGVVVTVNKAFKGIAFNDVTFSNIFFGTKDGKRVDLDAYAIFDGVRREVEPHSVCGETTKVYKNGRLMIDASV
;
A
#
# COMPACT_ATOMS: atom_id res chain seq x y z
N MET A 1 15.62 -7.79 -11.08
CA MET A 1 16.29 -6.71 -10.36
C MET A 1 17.79 -6.83 -10.60
N THR A 2 18.46 -5.76 -11.03
CA THR A 2 19.89 -5.78 -11.36
C THR A 2 20.71 -5.03 -10.31
N ARG A 3 22.01 -5.31 -10.23
CA ARG A 3 22.94 -4.62 -9.30
C ARG A 3 23.07 -3.12 -9.53
N SER A 4 22.55 -2.58 -10.63
CA SER A 4 22.56 -1.15 -10.97
C SER A 4 21.24 -0.44 -10.65
N GLU A 5 20.25 -1.14 -10.10
CA GLU A 5 18.95 -0.53 -9.80
C GLU A 5 18.96 0.23 -8.48
N ARG A 6 18.20 1.33 -8.48
CA ARG A 6 17.91 2.17 -7.32
C ARG A 6 16.56 1.75 -6.76
N VAL A 7 16.56 1.20 -5.55
CA VAL A 7 15.38 0.63 -4.92
C VAL A 7 14.90 1.51 -3.78
N GLY A 8 13.61 1.82 -3.73
CA GLY A 8 12.96 2.41 -2.56
C GLY A 8 12.30 1.32 -1.72
N LEU A 9 12.46 1.34 -0.41
CA LEU A 9 11.77 0.44 0.51
C LEU A 9 10.78 1.23 1.36
N ILE A 10 9.51 0.82 1.33
CA ILE A 10 8.44 1.43 2.13
C ILE A 10 7.69 0.33 2.86
N VAL A 11 7.58 0.45 4.18
CA VAL A 11 6.90 -0.52 5.02
C VAL A 11 5.76 0.11 5.79
N HIS A 12 4.64 -0.62 5.92
CA HIS A 12 3.57 -0.29 6.84
C HIS A 12 3.63 -1.28 8.04
N PRO A 13 4.21 -0.89 9.20
CA PRO A 13 4.43 -1.78 10.34
C PRO A 13 3.14 -2.38 10.92
N ALA A 14 2.06 -1.60 10.94
CA ALA A 14 0.76 -2.05 11.45
C ALA A 14 -0.05 -2.94 10.49
N ALA A 15 0.53 -3.39 9.37
CA ALA A 15 -0.18 -4.19 8.39
C ALA A 15 -0.37 -5.64 8.88
N GLY A 16 -1.53 -6.22 8.57
CA GLY A 16 -1.84 -7.62 8.87
C GLY A 16 -1.76 -7.97 10.35
N ARG A 17 -0.80 -8.85 10.71
CA ARG A 17 -0.58 -9.29 12.10
C ARG A 17 0.18 -8.26 12.94
N GLY A 18 0.52 -7.10 12.38
CA GLY A 18 1.18 -6.02 13.08
C GLY A 18 2.70 -6.10 13.03
N GLU A 19 3.34 -5.21 13.79
CA GLU A 19 4.77 -4.90 13.67
C GLU A 19 5.67 -6.11 13.90
N GLU A 20 5.34 -6.99 14.85
CA GLU A 20 6.13 -8.19 15.14
C GLU A 20 6.30 -9.08 13.92
N ALA A 21 5.22 -9.34 13.18
CA ALA A 21 5.27 -10.13 11.96
C ALA A 21 6.07 -9.44 10.84
N ILE A 22 6.05 -8.10 10.79
CA ILE A 22 6.85 -7.32 9.86
C ILE A 22 8.34 -7.41 10.22
N ARG A 23 8.68 -7.31 11.51
CA ARG A 23 10.05 -7.47 12.02
C ARG A 23 10.65 -8.84 11.66
N GLU A 24 9.84 -9.89 11.58
CA GLU A 24 10.29 -11.22 11.14
C GLU A 24 10.68 -11.28 9.66
N ILE A 25 9.98 -10.55 8.78
CA ILE A 25 10.19 -10.64 7.32
C ILE A 25 11.23 -9.64 6.81
N LEU A 26 11.43 -8.50 7.48
CA LEU A 26 12.31 -7.43 7.00
C LEU A 26 13.78 -7.84 6.86
N PRO A 27 14.39 -8.59 7.80
CA PRO A 27 15.77 -9.04 7.63
C PRO A 27 15.94 -9.93 6.40
N VAL A 28 14.96 -10.79 6.13
CA VAL A 28 14.98 -11.66 4.94
C VAL A 28 14.85 -10.80 3.67
N LEU A 29 13.96 -9.79 3.68
CA LEU A 29 13.76 -8.91 2.54
C LEU A 29 15.01 -8.09 2.23
N LEU A 30 15.57 -7.43 3.25
CA LEU A 30 16.78 -6.61 3.12
C LEU A 30 17.98 -7.43 2.64
N ALA A 31 18.14 -8.67 3.11
CA ALA A 31 19.16 -9.58 2.60
C ALA A 31 18.91 -10.03 1.15
N THR A 32 17.65 -10.02 0.69
CA THR A 32 17.26 -10.42 -0.67
C THR A 32 17.47 -9.28 -1.67
N ILE A 33 17.30 -8.02 -1.26
CA ILE A 33 17.45 -6.83 -2.12
C ILE A 33 18.92 -6.68 -2.56
N LYS A 34 19.20 -7.05 -3.80
CA LYS A 34 20.51 -6.82 -4.47
C LYS A 34 20.45 -5.56 -5.35
N ALA A 35 20.54 -4.37 -4.73
CA ALA A 35 20.45 -3.08 -5.41
C ALA A 35 21.79 -2.30 -5.36
N GLU A 36 21.98 -1.34 -6.27
CA GLU A 36 23.10 -0.39 -6.19
C GLU A 36 22.92 0.53 -4.98
N THR A 37 21.69 1.01 -4.82
CA THR A 37 21.30 1.94 -3.76
C THR A 37 19.92 1.56 -3.25
N ILE A 38 19.79 1.49 -1.93
CA ILE A 38 18.51 1.32 -1.25
C ILE A 38 18.15 2.67 -0.62
N PHE A 39 16.97 3.20 -0.92
CA PHE A 39 16.42 4.41 -0.32
C PHE A 39 15.46 4.00 0.78
N ILE A 40 15.69 4.52 1.99
CA ILE A 40 14.87 4.22 3.17
C ILE A 40 14.56 5.52 3.90
N VAL A 41 13.31 5.66 4.35
CA VAL A 41 12.90 6.81 5.16
C VAL A 41 13.51 6.70 6.56
N THR A 42 14.19 7.75 7.02
CA THR A 42 14.83 7.75 8.35
C THR A 42 13.81 7.67 9.47
N GLY A 43 14.15 6.98 10.57
CA GLY A 43 13.26 6.86 11.74
C GLY A 43 12.10 5.89 11.54
N THR A 44 12.17 5.04 10.52
CA THR A 44 11.21 3.96 10.26
C THR A 44 11.76 2.60 10.71
N LEU A 45 10.89 1.60 10.79
CA LEU A 45 11.25 0.25 11.20
C LEU A 45 12.29 -0.38 10.29
N GLU A 46 12.15 -0.19 8.98
CA GLU A 46 13.08 -0.70 7.98
C GLU A 46 14.45 -0.01 8.05
N ALA A 47 14.51 1.26 8.50
CA ALA A 47 15.78 1.94 8.76
C ALA A 47 16.48 1.33 9.99
N GLU A 48 15.74 1.15 11.09
CA GLU A 48 16.24 0.51 12.33
C GLU A 48 16.87 -0.86 12.02
N ILE A 49 16.12 -1.74 11.34
CA ILE A 49 16.60 -3.10 11.03
C ILE A 49 17.77 -3.06 10.04
N ALA A 50 17.77 -2.16 9.05
CA ALA A 50 18.91 -2.02 8.14
C ALA A 50 20.19 -1.61 8.88
N GLU A 51 20.09 -0.69 9.85
CA GLU A 51 21.21 -0.27 10.70
C GLU A 51 21.73 -1.43 11.57
N GLU A 52 20.83 -2.18 12.22
CA GLU A 52 21.18 -3.36 13.02
C GLU A 52 21.91 -4.43 12.19
N MET A 53 21.52 -4.60 10.93
CA MET A 53 22.16 -5.53 9.99
C MET A 53 23.44 -4.98 9.36
N GLY A 54 23.80 -3.71 9.60
CA GLY A 54 24.94 -3.05 8.97
C GLY A 54 24.75 -2.81 7.46
N ILE A 55 23.50 -2.76 6.98
CA ILE A 55 23.16 -2.49 5.59
C ILE A 55 23.19 -0.99 5.34
N ARG A 56 24.01 -0.56 4.38
CA ARG A 56 24.07 0.85 3.96
C ARG A 56 22.87 1.20 3.08
N PHE A 57 22.21 2.31 3.39
CA PHE A 57 21.13 2.88 2.59
C PHE A 57 21.30 4.40 2.43
N THR A 58 20.61 4.97 1.44
CA THR A 58 20.48 6.42 1.25
C THR A 58 19.27 6.92 2.03
N PRO A 59 19.45 7.82 3.01
CA PRO A 59 18.36 8.31 3.83
C PRO A 59 17.40 9.20 3.03
N VAL A 60 16.11 9.00 3.27
CA VAL A 60 15.04 9.89 2.84
C VAL A 60 14.48 10.59 4.07
N GLU A 61 14.81 11.87 4.22
CA GLU A 61 14.35 12.69 5.34
C GLU A 61 12.99 13.32 5.00
N LEU A 62 11.94 12.87 5.68
CA LEU A 62 10.63 13.51 5.68
C LEU A 62 9.88 13.21 6.99
N PRO A 63 8.91 14.04 7.40
CA PRO A 63 7.96 13.67 8.43
C PRO A 63 7.18 12.45 7.94
N PHE A 64 7.46 11.28 8.52
CA PHE A 64 6.83 10.04 8.10
C PHE A 64 5.75 9.62 9.08
N SER A 65 4.55 9.40 8.56
CA SER A 65 3.48 8.69 9.24
C SER A 65 3.22 7.37 8.51
N CYS A 66 2.82 6.33 9.25
CA CYS A 66 2.46 5.05 8.66
C CYS A 66 1.05 5.05 8.03
N ASP A 67 0.45 6.22 7.85
CA ASP A 67 -0.84 6.37 7.17
C ASP A 67 -0.66 6.52 5.65
N PHE A 68 -1.79 6.66 4.94
CA PHE A 68 -1.81 6.79 3.49
C PHE A 68 -1.00 8.00 2.98
N SER A 69 -1.02 9.11 3.72
CA SER A 69 -0.32 10.34 3.33
C SER A 69 1.19 10.21 3.47
N GLY A 70 1.67 9.56 4.53
CA GLY A 70 3.09 9.32 4.72
C GLY A 70 3.67 8.32 3.71
N ILE A 71 2.93 7.26 3.40
CA ILE A 71 3.30 6.30 2.33
C ILE A 71 3.37 6.99 0.96
N THR A 72 2.39 7.83 0.64
CA THR A 72 2.35 8.60 -0.62
C THR A 72 3.53 9.56 -0.68
N SER A 73 3.78 10.32 0.38
CA SER A 73 4.88 11.30 0.44
C SER A 73 6.26 10.63 0.31
N ALA A 74 6.47 9.50 0.99
CA ALA A 74 7.70 8.72 0.85
C ALA A 74 7.90 8.22 -0.58
N SER A 75 6.84 7.68 -1.19
CA SER A 75 6.85 7.20 -2.58
C SER A 75 7.20 8.34 -3.55
N ASP A 76 6.54 9.49 -3.43
CA ASP A 76 6.74 10.64 -4.30
C ASP A 76 8.18 11.18 -4.22
N VAL A 77 8.74 11.28 -3.01
CA VAL A 77 10.14 11.71 -2.82
C VAL A 77 11.11 10.69 -3.42
N MET A 78 10.89 9.39 -3.20
CA MET A 78 11.73 8.33 -3.77
C MET A 78 11.72 8.35 -5.30
N ILE A 79 10.54 8.45 -5.92
CA ILE A 79 10.40 8.53 -7.38
C ILE A 79 11.06 9.80 -7.92
N SER A 80 10.89 10.93 -7.24
CA SER A 80 11.54 12.20 -7.61
C SER A 80 13.07 12.14 -7.52
N ARG A 81 13.60 11.27 -6.65
CA ARG A 81 15.05 10.97 -6.53
C ARG A 81 15.53 9.90 -7.52
N GLY A 82 14.69 9.48 -8.46
CA GLY A 82 15.04 8.51 -9.49
C GLY A 82 15.18 7.08 -8.95
N VAL A 83 14.30 6.67 -8.04
CA VAL A 83 14.13 5.24 -7.72
C VAL A 83 13.50 4.53 -8.91
N ASP A 84 14.08 3.40 -9.33
CA ASP A 84 13.61 2.59 -10.45
C ASP A 84 12.52 1.60 -10.02
N THR A 85 12.60 1.10 -8.78
CA THR A 85 11.67 0.12 -8.22
C THR A 85 11.36 0.44 -6.77
N ILE A 86 10.08 0.53 -6.42
CA ILE A 86 9.62 0.58 -5.04
C ILE A 86 9.23 -0.82 -4.59
N VAL A 87 9.83 -1.28 -3.50
CA VAL A 87 9.41 -2.46 -2.75
C VAL A 87 8.50 -1.99 -1.63
N GLY A 88 7.21 -2.33 -1.73
CA GLY A 88 6.20 -1.98 -0.73
C GLY A 88 5.86 -3.18 0.15
N VAL A 89 5.92 -3.04 1.47
CA VAL A 89 5.51 -4.08 2.42
C VAL A 89 4.25 -3.63 3.16
N GLY A 90 3.14 -4.33 2.96
CA GLY A 90 1.89 -3.96 3.63
C GLY A 90 0.65 -4.67 3.09
N GLY A 91 -0.50 -4.02 3.28
CA GLY A 91 -1.80 -4.43 2.72
C GLY A 91 -2.06 -3.87 1.33
N ASP A 92 -3.19 -4.25 0.73
CA ASP A 92 -3.62 -3.69 -0.56
C ASP A 92 -3.72 -2.16 -0.52
N GLY A 93 -4.14 -1.56 0.60
CA GLY A 93 -4.17 -0.10 0.77
C GLY A 93 -2.78 0.56 0.67
N THR A 94 -1.76 -0.05 1.28
CA THR A 94 -0.36 0.39 1.20
C THR A 94 0.13 0.32 -0.24
N LEU A 95 -0.07 -0.82 -0.90
CA LEU A 95 0.38 -1.02 -2.28
C LEU A 95 -0.36 -0.12 -3.27
N CYS A 96 -1.65 0.11 -3.04
CA CYS A 96 -2.47 1.04 -3.81
C CYS A 96 -1.96 2.49 -3.69
N ALA A 97 -1.57 2.93 -2.49
CA ALA A 97 -0.98 4.26 -2.29
C ALA A 97 0.30 4.43 -3.13
N ILE A 98 1.22 3.46 -3.03
CA ILE A 98 2.47 3.46 -3.79
C ILE A 98 2.21 3.44 -5.30
N ALA A 99 1.30 2.58 -5.77
CA ALA A 99 0.95 2.48 -7.18
C ALA A 99 0.35 3.79 -7.73
N ASN A 100 -0.49 4.48 -6.94
CA ASN A 100 -1.02 5.79 -7.31
C ASN A 100 0.09 6.85 -7.41
N SER A 101 1.05 6.87 -6.48
CA SER A 101 2.24 7.74 -6.57
C SER A 101 3.04 7.49 -7.84
N ILE A 102 3.30 6.22 -8.18
CA ILE A 102 4.00 5.82 -9.42
C ILE A 102 3.27 6.37 -10.66
N ILE A 103 1.95 6.20 -10.72
CA ILE A 103 1.13 6.65 -11.85
C ILE A 103 1.10 8.19 -11.92
N ALA A 104 0.97 8.87 -10.79
CA ALA A 104 1.01 10.33 -10.71
C ALA A 104 2.35 10.90 -11.23
N HIS A 105 3.43 10.14 -11.09
CA HIS A 105 4.75 10.48 -11.62
C HIS A 105 4.99 10.00 -13.06
N GLY A 106 3.94 9.53 -13.77
CA GLY A 106 4.01 9.09 -15.16
C GLY A 106 4.57 7.68 -15.35
N GLY A 107 4.47 6.81 -14.33
CA GLY A 107 4.91 5.42 -14.42
C GLY A 107 6.42 5.23 -14.40
N LYS A 108 7.16 6.16 -13.77
CA LYS A 108 8.63 6.18 -13.75
C LYS A 108 9.31 5.09 -12.93
N ALA A 109 8.56 4.40 -12.07
CA ALA A 109 9.07 3.35 -11.21
C ALA A 109 8.19 2.10 -11.28
N ARG A 110 8.78 0.95 -10.95
CA ARG A 110 8.07 -0.33 -10.82
C ARG A 110 7.63 -0.55 -9.38
N LEU A 111 6.65 -1.42 -9.19
CA LEU A 111 6.21 -1.87 -7.85
C LEU A 111 6.49 -3.36 -7.68
N ILE A 112 7.15 -3.71 -6.57
CA ILE A 112 7.17 -5.06 -6.02
C ILE A 112 6.37 -5.03 -4.72
N GLY A 113 5.23 -5.70 -4.70
CA GLY A 113 4.35 -5.72 -3.53
C GLY A 113 4.57 -6.96 -2.66
N ILE A 114 4.98 -6.76 -1.41
CA ILE A 114 5.07 -7.82 -0.40
C ILE A 114 3.82 -7.78 0.47
N GLY A 115 2.98 -8.80 0.30
CA GLY A 115 1.74 -8.91 1.03
C GLY A 115 1.98 -9.33 2.48
N ALA A 116 1.75 -8.41 3.43
CA ALA A 116 1.83 -8.66 4.86
C ALA A 116 0.48 -8.71 5.59
N GLY A 117 -0.63 -8.46 4.87
CA GLY A 117 -2.00 -8.43 5.37
C GLY A 117 -2.71 -9.80 5.35
N SER A 118 -3.80 -9.90 6.12
CA SER A 118 -4.56 -11.13 6.40
C SER A 118 -5.40 -11.67 5.24
N SER A 119 -5.60 -10.90 4.17
CA SER A 119 -6.38 -11.30 2.98
C SER A 119 -5.72 -10.92 1.67
N ASN A 120 -4.41 -10.65 1.68
CA ASN A 120 -3.68 -10.03 0.58
C ASN A 120 -3.57 -10.94 -0.66
N VAL A 121 -4.55 -10.80 -1.56
CA VAL A 121 -4.62 -11.42 -2.88
C VAL A 121 -4.86 -10.39 -3.99
N GLY A 122 -4.73 -9.09 -3.69
CA GLY A 122 -4.85 -8.05 -4.71
C GLY A 122 -3.77 -8.19 -5.80
N PRO A 123 -4.02 -7.71 -7.02
CA PRO A 123 -3.12 -7.93 -8.16
C PRO A 123 -1.78 -7.20 -7.99
N LEU A 124 -1.69 -6.25 -7.06
CA LEU A 124 -0.45 -5.55 -6.71
C LEU A 124 0.49 -6.39 -5.83
N VAL A 125 0.03 -7.49 -5.26
CA VAL A 125 0.85 -8.38 -4.43
C VAL A 125 1.67 -9.29 -5.32
N THR A 126 2.98 -9.10 -5.33
CA THR A 126 3.94 -9.96 -6.04
C THR A 126 4.17 -11.27 -5.29
N ILE A 127 4.34 -11.19 -3.97
CA ILE A 127 4.58 -12.35 -3.10
C ILE A 127 4.05 -12.08 -1.70
N ARG A 128 3.68 -13.14 -0.96
CA ARG A 128 3.32 -13.04 0.45
C ARG A 128 4.56 -13.04 1.33
N GLY A 129 4.50 -12.37 2.48
CA GLY A 129 5.61 -12.32 3.43
C GLY A 129 6.08 -13.72 3.89
N GLU A 130 5.15 -14.65 4.08
CA GLU A 130 5.45 -16.05 4.43
C GLU A 130 6.22 -16.82 3.35
N ASP A 131 6.09 -16.40 2.10
CA ASP A 131 6.74 -17.01 0.94
C ASP A 131 8.00 -16.26 0.51
N LEU A 132 8.43 -15.23 1.25
CA LEU A 132 9.50 -14.32 0.85
C LEU A 132 10.83 -15.02 0.53
N LYS A 133 11.13 -16.16 1.18
CA LYS A 133 12.31 -16.99 0.88
C LYS A 133 12.32 -17.57 -0.54
N LYS A 134 11.18 -17.60 -1.21
CA LYS A 134 11.01 -18.04 -2.60
C LYS A 134 11.12 -16.88 -3.59
N LEU A 135 11.27 -15.63 -3.11
CA LEU A 135 11.38 -14.46 -3.98
C LEU A 135 12.70 -14.50 -4.74
N ASP A 136 12.59 -14.71 -6.05
CA ASP A 136 13.71 -14.61 -6.97
C ASP A 136 13.62 -13.31 -7.76
N LEU A 137 14.38 -12.31 -7.28
CA LEU A 137 14.42 -10.99 -7.91
C LEU A 137 15.04 -11.02 -9.31
N GLU A 138 15.84 -12.03 -9.67
CA GLU A 138 16.53 -12.09 -10.96
C GLU A 138 15.59 -12.55 -12.09
N HIS A 139 14.53 -13.29 -11.76
CA HIS A 139 13.58 -13.86 -12.72
C HIS A 139 12.18 -13.23 -12.66
N LEU A 140 12.04 -12.04 -12.09
CA LEU A 140 10.78 -11.30 -12.12
C LEU A 140 10.45 -10.82 -13.54
N SER A 141 9.17 -10.93 -13.91
CA SER A 141 8.60 -10.34 -15.13
C SER A 141 7.67 -9.19 -14.77
N GLU A 142 7.72 -8.10 -15.53
CA GLU A 142 6.74 -7.02 -15.42
C GLU A 142 5.36 -7.48 -15.90
N GLN A 143 4.31 -7.11 -15.15
CA GLN A 143 2.93 -7.36 -15.53
C GLN A 143 2.12 -6.07 -15.50
N ALA A 144 1.38 -5.82 -16.58
CA ALA A 144 0.42 -4.74 -16.63
C ALA A 144 -0.82 -5.12 -15.81
N ILE A 145 -1.24 -4.22 -14.92
CA ILE A 145 -2.41 -4.40 -14.07
C ILE A 145 -3.45 -3.35 -14.44
N HIS A 146 -4.70 -3.78 -14.66
CA HIS A 146 -5.80 -2.88 -14.89
C HIS A 146 -6.31 -2.30 -13.58
N GLY A 147 -6.72 -1.04 -13.58
CA GLY A 147 -7.33 -0.37 -12.44
C GLY A 147 -8.61 0.36 -12.83
N VAL A 148 -9.43 0.65 -11.83
CA VAL A 148 -10.64 1.45 -11.93
C VAL A 148 -10.30 2.89 -11.55
N VAL A 149 -10.42 3.81 -12.51
CA VAL A 149 -10.27 5.25 -12.23
C VAL A 149 -11.46 5.73 -11.40
N VAL A 150 -11.17 6.38 -10.28
CA VAL A 150 -12.16 6.90 -9.34
C VAL A 150 -12.23 8.41 -9.44
N THR A 151 -13.44 8.94 -9.65
CA THR A 151 -13.69 10.37 -9.66
C THR A 151 -14.86 10.73 -8.75
N VAL A 152 -14.75 11.85 -8.04
CA VAL A 152 -15.83 12.44 -7.23
C VAL A 152 -16.10 13.83 -7.77
N ASN A 153 -17.35 14.13 -8.16
CA ASN A 153 -17.73 15.38 -8.80
C ASN A 153 -16.82 15.73 -10.01
N LYS A 154 -16.50 14.71 -10.83
CA LYS A 154 -15.57 14.79 -11.97
C LYS A 154 -14.09 15.07 -11.61
N ALA A 155 -13.76 15.26 -10.33
CA ALA A 155 -12.38 15.39 -9.89
C ALA A 155 -11.77 14.00 -9.67
N PHE A 156 -10.58 13.77 -10.22
CA PHE A 156 -9.82 12.53 -9.99
C PHE A 156 -9.50 12.35 -8.50
N LYS A 157 -9.68 11.13 -8.00
CA LYS A 157 -9.38 10.75 -6.61
C LYS A 157 -8.33 9.66 -6.50
N GLY A 158 -8.15 8.85 -7.53
CA GLY A 158 -7.18 7.77 -7.53
C GLY A 158 -7.57 6.65 -8.48
N ILE A 159 -6.79 5.59 -8.46
CA ILE A 159 -7.03 4.34 -9.15
C ILE A 159 -7.14 3.24 -8.10
N ALA A 160 -8.21 2.46 -8.17
CA ALA A 160 -8.38 1.25 -7.38
C ALA A 160 -8.02 0.02 -8.21
N PHE A 161 -7.34 -0.95 -7.60
CA PHE A 161 -6.85 -2.15 -8.29
C PHE A 161 -7.62 -3.42 -7.93
N ASN A 162 -8.41 -3.39 -6.86
CA ASN A 162 -9.29 -4.48 -6.43
C ASN A 162 -10.75 -4.12 -6.70
N ASP A 163 -11.28 -3.20 -5.90
CA ASP A 163 -12.65 -2.71 -5.95
C ASP A 163 -12.71 -1.26 -5.46
N VAL A 164 -13.90 -0.65 -5.59
CA VAL A 164 -14.22 0.65 -5.01
C VAL A 164 -15.41 0.45 -4.10
N THR A 165 -15.19 0.70 -2.82
CA THR A 165 -16.25 0.61 -1.81
C THR A 165 -16.70 2.01 -1.40
N PHE A 166 -18.00 2.27 -1.50
CA PHE A 166 -18.63 3.47 -0.94
C PHE A 166 -19.28 3.12 0.38
N SER A 167 -18.70 3.59 1.49
CA SER A 167 -19.05 3.15 2.83
C SER A 167 -18.67 4.20 3.88
N ASN A 168 -19.38 4.18 5.00
CA ASN A 168 -19.10 4.89 6.25
C ASN A 168 -18.24 4.07 7.22
N ILE A 169 -18.00 2.80 6.88
CA ILE A 169 -17.15 1.87 7.63
C ILE A 169 -15.99 1.37 6.78
N PHE A 170 -14.93 0.94 7.45
CA PHE A 170 -13.84 0.17 6.86
C PHE A 170 -13.61 -1.11 7.67
N PHE A 171 -13.10 -2.15 7.02
CA PHE A 171 -12.77 -3.40 7.71
C PHE A 171 -11.39 -3.31 8.36
N GLY A 172 -11.34 -3.50 9.67
CA GLY A 172 -10.12 -3.63 10.44
C GLY A 172 -9.91 -5.05 10.95
N THR A 173 -8.77 -5.25 11.61
CA THR A 173 -8.52 -6.43 12.44
C THR A 173 -8.24 -5.97 13.88
N LYS A 174 -8.95 -6.55 14.84
CA LYS A 174 -8.74 -6.36 16.28
C LYS A 174 -8.80 -7.73 16.95
N ASP A 175 -7.78 -8.05 17.75
CA ASP A 175 -7.64 -9.34 18.44
C ASP A 175 -7.79 -10.56 17.49
N GLY A 176 -7.21 -10.44 16.28
CA GLY A 176 -7.27 -11.47 15.24
C GLY A 176 -8.63 -11.66 14.57
N LYS A 177 -9.65 -10.84 14.91
CA LYS A 177 -10.97 -10.87 14.31
C LYS A 177 -11.20 -9.67 13.40
N ARG A 178 -11.92 -9.89 12.30
CA ARG A 178 -12.42 -8.82 11.45
C ARG A 178 -13.46 -8.01 12.24
N VAL A 179 -13.30 -6.69 12.25
CA VAL A 179 -14.20 -5.75 12.91
C VAL A 179 -14.59 -4.63 11.94
N ASP A 180 -15.81 -4.11 12.10
CA ASP A 180 -16.30 -2.96 11.36
C ASP A 180 -15.92 -1.69 12.13
N LEU A 181 -15.13 -0.84 11.49
CA LEU A 181 -14.58 0.35 12.09
C LEU A 181 -15.10 1.60 11.38
N ASP A 182 -15.30 2.67 12.14
CA ASP A 182 -15.78 3.95 11.64
C ASP A 182 -14.74 4.59 10.72
N ALA A 183 -15.10 4.79 9.45
CA ALA A 183 -14.21 5.33 8.45
C ALA A 183 -13.83 6.80 8.72
N TYR A 184 -14.71 7.59 9.35
CA TYR A 184 -14.43 8.98 9.69
C TYR A 184 -13.48 9.08 10.88
N ALA A 185 -13.66 8.22 11.89
CA ALA A 185 -12.81 8.21 13.08
C ALA A 185 -11.34 7.89 12.78
N ILE A 186 -11.05 7.17 11.67
CA ILE A 186 -9.66 6.97 11.22
C ILE A 186 -8.93 8.29 11.01
N PHE A 187 -9.60 9.29 10.44
CA PHE A 187 -8.92 10.56 10.10
C PHE A 187 -8.38 11.27 11.35
N ASP A 188 -8.96 10.96 12.51
CA ASP A 188 -8.51 11.44 13.83
C ASP A 188 -7.55 10.45 14.53
N GLY A 189 -7.11 9.38 13.83
CA GLY A 189 -6.26 8.32 14.37
C GLY A 189 -7.00 7.32 15.27
N VAL A 190 -8.33 7.36 15.32
CA VAL A 190 -9.14 6.56 16.25
C VAL A 190 -9.73 5.33 15.55
N ARG A 191 -9.41 4.14 16.08
CA ARG A 191 -10.02 2.87 15.65
C ARG A 191 -11.28 2.59 16.46
N ARG A 192 -12.40 3.22 16.10
CA ARG A 192 -13.71 3.03 16.75
C ARG A 192 -14.53 1.97 16.03
N GLU A 193 -14.99 0.96 16.74
CA GLU A 193 -15.96 -0.02 16.22
C GLU A 193 -17.34 0.62 16.06
N VAL A 194 -18.05 0.28 14.99
CA VAL A 194 -19.39 0.83 14.70
C VAL A 194 -20.22 -0.21 13.93
N GLU A 195 -21.54 -0.15 14.10
CA GLU A 195 -22.45 -0.95 13.27
C GLU A 195 -22.61 -0.34 11.87
N PRO A 196 -22.58 -1.17 10.81
CA PRO A 196 -22.86 -0.71 9.45
C PRO A 196 -24.24 -0.07 9.35
N HIS A 197 -24.33 1.08 8.67
CA HIS A 197 -25.61 1.67 8.29
C HIS A 197 -25.57 2.13 6.83
N SER A 198 -26.74 2.27 6.21
CA SER A 198 -26.84 2.67 4.81
C SER A 198 -26.18 4.03 4.57
N VAL A 199 -25.33 4.09 3.55
CA VAL A 199 -24.79 5.35 2.99
C VAL A 199 -25.65 5.91 1.85
N CYS A 200 -26.70 5.17 1.47
CA CYS A 200 -27.65 5.61 0.44
C CYS A 200 -28.77 6.43 1.09
N GLY A 201 -29.15 7.53 0.44
CA GLY A 201 -30.36 8.30 0.76
C GLY A 201 -31.38 8.24 -0.38
N GLU A 202 -32.49 8.96 -0.22
CA GLU A 202 -33.63 8.98 -1.17
C GLU A 202 -33.27 9.43 -2.59
N THR A 203 -32.09 10.01 -2.80
CA THR A 203 -31.64 10.49 -4.12
C THR A 203 -30.50 9.65 -4.69
N THR A 204 -30.07 8.59 -3.99
CA THR A 204 -28.93 7.78 -4.42
C THR A 204 -29.30 6.88 -5.60
N LYS A 205 -28.51 6.97 -6.67
CA LYS A 205 -28.64 6.15 -7.88
C LYS A 205 -27.28 5.60 -8.28
N VAL A 206 -27.23 4.32 -8.63
CA VAL A 206 -26.01 3.63 -9.09
C VAL A 206 -26.20 3.22 -10.53
N TYR A 207 -25.21 3.52 -11.38
CA TYR A 207 -25.22 3.19 -12.80
C TYR A 207 -24.00 2.34 -13.15
N LYS A 208 -24.18 1.39 -14.07
CA LYS A 208 -23.08 0.63 -14.69
C LYS A 208 -23.20 0.77 -16.20
N ASN A 209 -22.15 1.30 -16.85
CA ASN A 209 -22.13 1.53 -18.30
C ASN A 209 -23.36 2.33 -18.80
N GLY A 210 -23.74 3.38 -18.06
CA GLY A 210 -24.90 4.22 -18.36
C GLY A 210 -26.27 3.62 -18.01
N ARG A 211 -26.33 2.35 -17.60
CA ARG A 211 -27.58 1.69 -17.19
C ARG A 211 -27.79 1.81 -15.69
N LEU A 212 -28.99 2.22 -15.28
CA LEU A 212 -29.40 2.24 -13.87
C LEU A 212 -29.39 0.81 -13.29
N MET A 213 -28.67 0.64 -12.18
CA MET A 213 -28.50 -0.62 -11.46
C MET A 213 -29.23 -0.61 -10.11
N ILE A 214 -29.15 0.51 -9.38
CA ILE A 214 -29.78 0.70 -8.06
C ILE A 214 -30.43 2.08 -8.07
N ASP A 215 -31.69 2.15 -7.65
CA ASP A 215 -32.37 3.40 -7.30
C ASP A 215 -32.83 3.27 -5.85
N ALA A 216 -32.25 4.07 -4.95
CA ALA A 216 -32.53 4.02 -3.53
C ALA A 216 -33.67 4.98 -3.11
N SER A 217 -34.36 5.57 -4.09
CA SER A 217 -35.47 6.50 -3.87
C SER A 217 -36.79 5.83 -3.46
N VAL A 218 -36.73 4.66 -2.81
CA VAL A 218 -37.91 3.81 -2.49
C VAL A 218 -38.18 3.82 -1.00
#